data_AF-A0A3T0Y521-F1
#
_entry.id   AF-A0A3T0Y521-F1
#
_cell.length_a   1.000
_cell.length_b   1.000
_cell.length_c   1.000
_cell.angle_alpha   90.00
_cell.angle_beta   90.00
_cell.angle_gamma   90.00
#
_symmetry.space_group_name_H-M   'P 1'
#
loop_
_entity.id
_entity.type
_entity.pdbx_description
1 polymer ?
#
loop_
_entity_poly.entity_id
_entity_poly.type
_entity_poly.pdbx_seq_one_letter_code
_entity_poly.pdbx_strand_id
1 'polypeptide(L)'
;MDAVSAEASVTPGTRRSGSARRADSLGDVKTFDSLFEELSAKAAERPAGSRTVAELDSGVHGIGKKVVEEAAEVWMAAEYESTEDAAEEISQLLYHLQVLMLAKGLTLEDVYRHL
;
A
#
# COMPACT_ATOMS: atom_id res chain seq x y z
N MET A 1 -50.51 -6.28 -54.84
CA MET A 1 -49.26 -6.15 -55.61
C MET A 1 -48.45 -5.08 -54.92
N ASP A 2 -47.56 -5.48 -54.00
CA ASP A 2 -46.51 -4.63 -53.43
C ASP A 2 -45.27 -5.52 -53.25
N ALA A 3 -44.56 -5.60 -54.37
CA ALA A 3 -43.14 -5.32 -54.53
C ALA A 3 -42.16 -5.55 -53.35
N VAL A 4 -41.18 -6.42 -53.67
CA VAL A 4 -39.73 -6.33 -53.45
C VAL A 4 -39.12 -6.90 -52.15
N SER A 5 -38.31 -7.93 -52.40
CA SER A 5 -37.26 -8.54 -51.61
C SER A 5 -36.27 -7.58 -50.94
N ALA A 6 -35.76 -7.98 -49.77
CA ALA A 6 -34.40 -7.66 -49.35
C ALA A 6 -33.89 -8.76 -48.40
N GLU A 7 -33.04 -9.64 -48.92
CA GLU A 7 -32.07 -10.42 -48.14
C GLU A 7 -30.74 -9.65 -48.07
N ALA A 8 -29.88 -10.10 -47.14
CA ALA A 8 -28.50 -9.69 -46.83
C ALA A 8 -28.39 -8.55 -45.79
N SER A 9 -27.55 -8.61 -44.75
CA SER A 9 -26.41 -9.48 -44.45
C SER A 9 -26.10 -9.35 -42.96
N VAL A 10 -25.84 -10.47 -42.28
CA VAL A 10 -25.27 -10.45 -40.92
C VAL A 10 -23.76 -10.30 -41.05
N THR A 11 -23.22 -9.15 -40.67
CA THR A 11 -21.80 -8.95 -40.46
C THR A 11 -21.43 -9.33 -39.02
N PRO A 12 -20.39 -10.16 -38.79
CA PRO A 12 -19.88 -10.38 -37.44
C PRO A 12 -19.09 -9.14 -37.01
N GLY A 13 -19.63 -8.39 -36.05
CA GLY A 13 -18.93 -7.28 -35.40
C GLY A 13 -17.67 -7.77 -34.69
N THR A 14 -16.53 -7.31 -35.19
CA THR A 14 -15.20 -7.49 -34.63
C THR A 14 -15.12 -7.02 -33.16
N ARG A 15 -14.51 -7.89 -32.35
CA ARG A 15 -14.01 -7.74 -30.98
C ARG A 15 -13.91 -6.30 -30.45
N ARG A 16 -14.58 -6.03 -29.33
CA ARG A 16 -14.06 -5.14 -28.29
C ARG A 16 -13.72 -5.95 -27.05
N SER A 17 -12.49 -6.47 -27.04
CA SER A 17 -11.78 -6.84 -25.81
C SER A 17 -11.61 -5.59 -24.96
N GLY A 18 -12.59 -5.30 -24.11
CA GLY A 18 -12.59 -4.17 -23.21
C GLY A 18 -12.89 -4.62 -21.79
N SER A 19 -11.90 -5.17 -21.09
CA SER A 19 -11.83 -5.10 -19.61
C SER A 19 -10.45 -5.51 -19.05
N ALA A 20 -9.37 -5.08 -19.71
CA ALA A 20 -8.00 -5.27 -19.20
C ALA A 20 -7.24 -3.93 -19.10
N ARG A 21 -7.95 -2.81 -18.91
CA ARG A 21 -7.37 -1.46 -18.80
C ARG A 21 -7.94 -0.63 -17.65
N ARG A 22 -8.31 -1.27 -16.54
CA ARG A 22 -8.64 -0.57 -15.28
C ARG A 22 -7.64 -0.84 -14.15
N ALA A 23 -6.75 -1.81 -14.29
CA ALA A 23 -5.73 -2.10 -13.29
C ALA A 23 -4.47 -1.22 -13.45
N ASP A 24 -4.29 -0.58 -14.61
CA ASP A 24 -3.05 0.10 -15.02
C ASP A 24 -3.16 1.64 -14.93
N SER A 25 -4.15 2.17 -14.20
CA SER A 25 -4.41 3.62 -14.10
C SER A 25 -4.43 4.16 -12.67
N LEU A 26 -3.93 3.41 -11.70
CA LEU A 26 -3.57 3.87 -10.36
C LEU A 26 -2.04 3.82 -10.29
N GLY A 27 -1.36 4.88 -10.72
CA GLY A 27 0.09 4.94 -10.58
C GLY A 27 0.50 4.75 -9.12
N ASP A 28 1.30 3.72 -8.85
CA ASP A 28 2.08 3.49 -7.62
C ASP A 28 1.37 3.71 -6.27
N VAL A 29 0.17 3.15 -6.08
CA VAL A 29 -0.33 2.99 -4.70
C VAL A 29 0.52 1.93 -4.01
N LYS A 30 1.27 2.33 -2.97
CA LYS A 30 2.04 1.40 -2.15
C LYS A 30 1.11 0.45 -1.41
N THR A 31 1.25 -0.84 -1.68
CA THR A 31 0.67 -1.88 -0.84
C THR A 31 1.53 -2.06 0.42
N PHE A 32 0.94 -2.68 1.46
CA PHE A 32 1.68 -3.03 2.68
C PHE A 32 2.95 -3.84 2.34
N ASP A 33 2.82 -4.81 1.44
CA ASP A 33 3.91 -5.66 0.97
C ASP A 33 5.00 -4.86 0.23
N SER A 34 4.62 -3.98 -0.71
CA SER A 34 5.59 -3.17 -1.46
C SER A 34 6.33 -2.15 -0.59
N LEU A 35 5.68 -1.64 0.47
CA LEU A 35 6.33 -0.81 1.47
C LEU A 35 7.38 -1.65 2.24
N PHE A 36 7.04 -2.86 2.65
CA PHE A 36 7.95 -3.71 3.40
C PHE A 36 9.19 -4.09 2.58
N GLU A 37 8.99 -4.39 1.30
CA GLU A 37 10.07 -4.63 0.34
C GLU A 37 10.99 -3.41 0.21
N GLU A 38 10.43 -2.21 0.05
CA GLU A 38 11.21 -0.96 -0.01
C GLU A 38 12.00 -0.70 1.28
N LEU A 39 11.38 -0.88 2.44
CA LEU A 39 12.03 -0.68 3.73
C LEU A 39 13.15 -1.72 3.95
N SER A 40 12.93 -2.95 3.53
CA SER A 40 13.94 -4.02 3.54
C SER A 40 15.14 -3.66 2.67
N ALA A 41 14.90 -3.13 1.47
CA ALA A 41 15.97 -2.66 0.58
C ALA A 41 16.76 -1.51 1.23
N LYS A 42 16.08 -0.51 1.81
CA LYS A 42 16.75 0.58 2.55
C LYS A 42 17.55 0.08 3.75
N ALA A 43 17.05 -0.91 4.47
CA ALA A 43 17.76 -1.52 5.60
C ALA A 43 19.05 -2.22 5.17
N ALA A 44 19.04 -2.87 3.99
CA ALA A 44 20.20 -3.55 3.42
C ALA A 44 21.20 -2.58 2.79
N GLU A 45 20.74 -1.65 1.96
CA GLU A 45 21.58 -0.72 1.19
C GLU A 45 22.10 0.45 2.04
N ARG A 46 21.39 0.77 3.12
CA ARG A 46 21.70 1.86 4.06
C ARG A 46 22.02 3.20 3.38
N PRO A 47 21.16 3.72 2.48
CA PRO A 47 21.42 4.97 1.78
C PRO A 47 21.55 6.15 2.74
N ALA A 48 22.51 7.04 2.47
CA ALA A 48 22.77 8.22 3.28
C ALA A 48 21.52 9.13 3.36
N GLY A 49 21.21 9.62 4.56
CA GLY A 49 20.05 10.48 4.80
C GLY A 49 18.70 9.75 4.89
N SER A 50 18.68 8.41 4.83
CA SER A 50 17.44 7.65 4.99
C SER A 50 16.89 7.71 6.41
N ARG A 51 15.64 8.18 6.56
CA ARG A 51 14.90 8.14 7.83
C ARG A 51 14.81 6.72 8.38
N THR A 52 14.51 5.74 7.52
CA THR A 52 14.42 4.33 7.91
C THR A 52 15.74 3.85 8.52
N VAL A 53 16.88 4.23 7.95
CA VAL A 53 18.20 3.84 8.47
C VAL A 53 18.44 4.49 9.84
N ALA A 54 18.14 5.77 9.99
CA ALA A 54 18.27 6.46 11.27
C ALA A 54 17.39 5.85 12.37
N GLU A 55 16.17 5.43 12.02
CA GLU A 55 15.28 4.74 12.96
C GLU A 55 15.80 3.35 13.34
N LEU A 56 16.27 2.57 12.37
CA LEU A 56 16.92 1.27 12.66
C LEU A 56 18.13 1.44 13.58
N ASP A 57 18.92 2.49 13.37
CA ASP A 57 20.09 2.81 14.19
C ASP A 57 19.71 3.26 15.61
N SER A 58 18.50 3.77 15.81
CA SER A 58 17.95 4.07 17.15
C SER A 58 17.61 2.81 17.96
N GLY A 59 17.56 1.65 17.29
CA GLY A 59 17.25 0.36 17.87
C GLY A 59 15.79 0.19 18.27
N VAL A 60 15.46 -1.02 18.74
CA VAL A 60 14.09 -1.43 19.10
C VAL A 60 13.41 -0.46 20.07
N HIS A 61 14.14 0.11 21.03
CA HIS A 61 13.57 1.06 22.00
C HIS A 61 13.20 2.40 21.36
N GLY A 62 14.02 2.92 20.45
CA GLY A 62 13.74 4.16 19.75
C GLY A 62 12.53 4.02 18.83
N ILE A 63 12.49 2.95 18.04
CA ILE A 63 11.36 2.63 17.15
C ILE A 63 10.09 2.39 17.98
N GLY A 64 10.19 1.63 19.08
CA GLY A 64 9.05 1.33 19.95
C GLY A 64 8.41 2.57 20.56
N LYS A 65 9.18 3.62 20.85
CA LYS A 65 8.60 4.91 21.27
C LYS A 65 7.75 5.54 20.17
N LYS A 66 8.22 5.53 18.92
CA LYS A 66 7.43 6.05 17.79
C LYS A 66 6.17 5.24 17.58
N VAL A 67 6.22 3.90 17.64
CA VAL A 67 5.01 3.07 17.58
C VAL A 67 3.96 3.47 18.63
N VAL A 68 4.38 3.78 19.86
CA VAL A 68 3.45 4.22 20.93
C VAL A 68 2.93 5.63 20.69
N GLU A 69 3.79 6.54 20.20
CA GLU A 69 3.44 7.92 19.82
C GLU A 69 2.35 7.92 18.74
N GLU A 70 2.62 7.27 17.61
CA GLU A 70 1.66 7.21 16.49
C GLU A 70 0.38 6.46 16.86
N ALA A 71 0.45 5.44 17.73
CA ALA A 71 -0.77 4.76 18.19
C ALA A 71 -1.68 5.69 19.02
N ALA A 72 -1.09 6.60 19.80
CA ALA A 72 -1.84 7.62 20.51
C ALA A 72 -2.41 8.66 19.53
N GLU A 73 -1.62 9.09 18.54
CA GLU A 73 -2.04 10.04 17.51
C GLU A 73 -3.16 9.48 16.63
N VAL A 74 -3.08 8.21 16.20
CA VAL A 74 -4.16 7.50 15.51
C VAL A 74 -5.46 7.53 16.30
N TRP A 75 -5.41 7.24 17.60
CA TRP A 75 -6.61 7.27 18.44
C TRP A 75 -7.18 8.68 18.53
N MET A 76 -6.33 9.68 18.78
CA MET A 76 -6.75 11.08 18.87
C MET A 76 -7.35 11.58 17.55
N ALA A 77 -6.70 11.31 16.42
CA ALA A 77 -7.16 11.72 15.10
C ALA A 77 -8.48 11.04 14.73
N ALA A 78 -8.65 9.75 15.06
CA ALA A 78 -9.89 9.02 14.80
C ALA A 78 -11.09 9.56 15.59
N GLU A 79 -10.88 10.11 16.79
CA GLU A 79 -11.94 10.65 17.64
C GLU A 79 -12.24 12.13 17.37
N TYR A 80 -11.22 12.92 17.01
CA TYR A 80 -11.31 14.39 17.10
C TYR A 80 -10.94 15.14 15.81
N GLU A 81 -10.31 14.47 14.84
CA GLU A 81 -9.79 15.13 13.63
C GLU A 81 -10.48 14.62 12.36
N SER A 82 -9.99 15.04 11.19
CA SER A 82 -10.58 14.61 9.92
C SER A 82 -10.19 13.18 9.55
N THR A 83 -10.95 12.57 8.64
CA THR A 83 -10.60 11.26 8.08
C THR A 83 -9.26 11.26 7.34
N GLU A 84 -8.86 12.41 6.78
CA GLU A 84 -7.56 12.54 6.13
C GLU A 84 -6.43 12.50 7.16
N ASP A 85 -6.56 13.25 8.25
CA ASP A 85 -5.56 13.28 9.33
C ASP A 85 -5.46 11.89 9.99
N ALA A 86 -6.59 11.23 10.25
CA ALA A 86 -6.57 9.86 10.76
C ALA A 86 -5.88 8.87 9.80
N ALA A 87 -6.07 9.03 8.48
CA ALA A 87 -5.38 8.21 7.50
C ALA A 87 -3.87 8.48 7.47
N GLU A 88 -3.46 9.74 7.65
CA GLU A 88 -2.05 10.12 7.79
C GLU A 88 -1.41 9.39 8.98
N GLU A 89 -1.99 9.48 10.19
CA GLU A 89 -1.43 8.83 11.37
C GLU A 89 -1.43 7.31 11.28
N ILE A 90 -2.48 6.71 10.68
CA ILE A 90 -2.48 5.26 10.42
C ILE A 90 -1.33 4.89 9.49
N SER A 91 -1.05 5.71 8.47
CA SER A 91 0.07 5.45 7.56
C SER A 91 1.43 5.49 8.27
N GLN A 92 1.62 6.44 9.18
CA GLN A 92 2.84 6.57 9.99
C GLN A 92 3.00 5.38 10.95
N LEU A 93 1.92 4.96 11.62
CA LEU A 93 1.92 3.79 12.47
C LEU A 93 2.30 2.51 11.69
N LEU A 94 1.72 2.29 10.51
CA LEU A 94 2.06 1.14 9.66
C LEU A 94 3.53 1.17 9.22
N TYR A 95 4.07 2.34 8.88
CA TYR A 95 5.49 2.50 8.58
C TYR A 95 6.37 2.09 9.77
N HIS A 96 6.12 2.64 10.96
CA HIS A 96 6.93 2.36 12.15
C HIS A 96 6.82 0.90 12.61
N LEU A 97 5.65 0.27 12.45
CA LEU A 97 5.47 -1.16 12.70
C LEU A 97 6.34 -2.01 11.76
N GLN A 98 6.37 -1.70 10.46
CA GLN A 98 7.24 -2.42 9.52
C GLN A 98 8.73 -2.19 9.80
N VAL A 99 9.14 -0.99 10.19
CA VAL A 99 10.53 -0.74 10.63
C VAL A 99 10.87 -1.54 11.90
N LEU A 100 9.93 -1.66 12.84
CA LEU A 100 10.10 -2.48 14.04
C LEU A 100 10.24 -3.98 13.68
N MET A 101 9.47 -4.46 12.70
CA MET A 101 9.60 -5.83 12.18
C MET A 101 11.02 -6.07 11.68
N LEU A 102 11.57 -5.16 10.86
CA LEU A 102 12.94 -5.26 10.36
C LEU A 102 13.99 -5.25 11.49
N ALA A 103 13.84 -4.35 12.46
CA ALA A 103 14.73 -4.30 13.63
C ALA A 103 14.67 -5.57 14.49
N LYS A 104 13.55 -6.28 14.47
CA LYS A 104 13.33 -7.55 15.18
C LYS A 104 13.67 -8.79 14.34
N GLY A 105 13.94 -8.64 13.04
CA GLY A 105 14.19 -9.73 12.11
C GLY A 105 12.93 -10.55 11.77
N LEU A 106 11.75 -9.93 11.79
CA LEU A 106 10.48 -10.58 11.43
C LEU A 106 10.19 -10.39 9.94
N THR A 107 9.63 -11.43 9.31
CA THR A 107 9.06 -11.32 7.95
C THR A 107 7.58 -10.94 7.99
N LEU A 108 7.00 -10.63 6.83
CA LEU A 108 5.55 -10.44 6.71
C LEU A 108 4.79 -11.74 7.04
N GLU A 109 5.29 -12.88 6.59
CA GLU A 109 4.69 -14.19 6.87
C GLU A 109 4.61 -14.49 8.37
N ASP A 110 5.64 -14.10 9.14
CA ASP A 110 5.65 -14.26 10.59
C ASP A 110 4.49 -13.51 11.26
N VAL A 111 4.07 -12.37 10.71
CA VAL A 111 2.94 -11.59 11.22
C VAL A 111 1.63 -12.08 10.63
N TYR A 112 1.57 -12.30 9.32
CA TYR A 112 0.35 -12.71 8.61
C TYR A 112 -0.20 -14.05 9.08
N ARG A 113 0.63 -14.96 9.61
CA ARG A 113 0.14 -16.22 10.18
C ARG A 113 -0.78 -16.05 11.40
N HIS A 114 -0.83 -14.85 11.98
CA HIS A 114 -1.64 -14.51 13.15
C HIS A 114 -2.93 -13.76 12.80
N LEU A 115 -3.16 -13.46 11.51
CA LEU A 115 -4.37 -12.81 10.98
C LEU A 115 -5.33 -13.86 10.40
#